data_AF-A0A358A3F0-F1
#
_entry.id   AF-A0A358A3F0-F1
#
_cell.length_a   1.000
_cell.length_b   1.000
_cell.length_c   1.000
_cell.angle_alpha   90.00
_cell.angle_beta   90.00
_cell.angle_gamma   90.00
#
_symmetry.space_group_name_H-M   'P 1'
#
loop_
_entity.id
_entity.type
_entity.pdbx_description
1 polymer ?
#
loop_
_entity_poly.entity_id
_entity_poly.type
_entity_poly.pdbx_seq_one_letter_code
_entity_poly.pdbx_strand_id
1 'polypeptide(L)'
;DESDDKAFDKATKNLEKAKDGVVKAQEAVDEVTVSVDAARAEVDTARANVETVLAAAASAGDDLEGISDDDLPAAVKERREFHPHESPWQMTAPLILLSGAAVIAGVMNLPFSKDLHFLEKWLEPTLYGNKHKLGLSGSELWILAIIAVVIGAVGIAAAVAIYLQRRITAEKVELPILARGWRYDEAVSDFMGGPGRKGFDLVAWFDATIVDGIVNGTGRLVRTAGGGLRTLQTGLVRSYAALVAVGAVGLIAWFLVRTTF
;
A
#
# COMPACT_ATOMS: atom_id res chain seq x y z
N ASP A 1 38.64 33.01 -44.22
CA ASP A 1 39.40 33.42 -43.03
C ASP A 1 38.57 33.86 -41.84
N GLU A 2 37.77 34.94 -41.91
CA GLU A 2 37.15 35.47 -40.67
C GLU A 2 35.98 34.65 -40.08
N SER A 3 35.33 33.80 -40.89
CA SER A 3 34.23 32.92 -40.44
C SER A 3 34.71 31.72 -39.63
N ASP A 4 35.86 31.19 -40.00
CA ASP A 4 36.38 29.92 -39.48
C ASP A 4 37.05 30.14 -38.11
N ASP A 5 37.70 31.30 -37.91
CA ASP A 5 38.25 31.72 -36.62
C ASP A 5 37.15 31.90 -35.55
N LYS A 6 36.02 32.53 -35.91
CA LYS A 6 34.88 32.69 -34.98
C LYS A 6 34.23 31.35 -34.62
N ALA A 7 34.21 30.39 -35.55
CA ALA A 7 33.72 29.05 -35.28
C ALA A 7 34.66 28.28 -34.34
N PHE A 8 35.97 28.41 -34.53
CA PHE A 8 37.00 27.82 -33.69
C PHE A 8 36.95 28.37 -32.26
N ASP A 9 36.85 29.69 -32.11
CA ASP A 9 36.82 30.36 -30.81
C ASP A 9 35.53 30.03 -30.01
N LYS A 10 34.42 29.82 -30.72
CA LYS A 10 33.18 29.33 -30.12
C LYS A 10 33.30 27.86 -29.67
N ALA A 11 34.00 27.03 -30.44
CA ALA A 11 34.21 25.62 -30.11
C ALA A 11 35.12 25.44 -28.89
N THR A 12 36.22 26.20 -28.79
CA THR A 12 37.11 26.21 -27.62
C THR A 12 36.38 26.67 -26.36
N LYS A 13 35.60 27.76 -26.44
CA LYS A 13 34.81 28.26 -25.30
C LYS A 13 33.74 27.26 -24.82
N ASN A 14 33.11 26.55 -25.75
CA ASN A 14 32.16 25.48 -25.40
C ASN A 14 32.87 24.28 -24.76
N LEU A 15 34.06 23.92 -25.21
CA LEU A 15 34.87 22.84 -24.65
C LEU A 15 35.33 23.17 -23.22
N GLU A 16 35.75 24.41 -22.97
CA GLU A 16 36.15 24.90 -21.66
C GLU A 16 34.97 24.88 -20.67
N LYS A 17 33.80 25.38 -21.10
CA LYS A 17 32.57 25.30 -20.31
C LYS A 17 32.13 23.86 -20.02
N ALA A 18 32.33 22.94 -20.97
CA ALA A 18 32.06 21.52 -20.77
C ALA A 18 33.02 20.89 -19.76
N LYS A 19 34.31 21.24 -19.80
CA LYS A 19 35.30 20.78 -18.81
C LYS A 19 34.97 21.26 -17.40
N ASP A 20 34.64 22.54 -17.23
CA ASP A 20 34.22 23.07 -15.93
C ASP A 20 32.94 22.41 -15.40
N GLY A 21 32.02 22.08 -16.31
CA GLY A 21 30.81 21.32 -15.98
C GLY A 21 31.11 19.92 -15.46
N VAL A 22 32.09 19.23 -16.06
CA VAL A 22 32.53 17.89 -15.63
C VAL A 22 33.24 17.95 -14.29
N VAL A 23 34.09 18.95 -14.06
CA VAL A 23 34.79 19.13 -12.76
C VAL A 23 33.77 19.34 -11.63
N LYS A 24 32.79 20.22 -11.82
CA LYS A 24 31.72 20.43 -10.82
C LYS A 24 30.87 19.19 -10.56
N ALA A 25 30.60 18.41 -11.61
CA ALA A 25 29.86 17.15 -11.46
C ALA A 25 30.68 16.12 -10.66
N GLN A 26 31.99 16.08 -10.86
CA GLN A 26 32.89 15.20 -10.11
C GLN A 26 32.95 15.58 -8.63
N GLU A 27 33.09 16.88 -8.31
CA GLU A 27 33.08 17.38 -6.93
C GLU A 27 31.78 17.04 -6.20
N ALA A 28 30.63 17.18 -6.88
CA ALA A 28 29.34 16.82 -6.31
C ALA A 28 29.20 15.30 -6.06
N VAL A 29 29.76 14.46 -6.93
CA VAL A 29 29.79 13.00 -6.74
C VAL A 29 30.67 12.62 -5.55
N ASP A 30 31.82 13.28 -5.39
CA ASP A 30 32.74 13.02 -4.28
C ASP A 30 32.09 13.42 -2.93
N GLU A 31 31.39 14.56 -2.86
CA GLU A 31 30.64 14.99 -1.68
C GLU A 31 29.53 14.01 -1.30
N VAL A 32 28.74 13.55 -2.28
CA VAL A 32 27.70 12.54 -2.06
C VAL A 32 28.31 11.22 -1.58
N THR A 33 29.44 10.80 -2.14
CA THR A 33 30.11 9.55 -1.75
C THR A 33 30.54 9.58 -0.29
N VAL A 34 31.15 10.69 0.16
CA VAL A 34 31.53 10.89 1.56
C VAL A 34 30.31 10.84 2.49
N SER A 35 29.20 11.47 2.10
CA SER A 35 27.96 11.44 2.90
C SER A 35 27.35 10.05 3.02
N VAL A 36 27.41 9.24 1.95
CA VAL A 36 26.91 7.87 1.92
C VAL A 36 27.77 6.94 2.79
N ASP A 37 29.08 7.12 2.77
CA ASP A 37 29.98 6.32 3.60
C ASP A 37 29.86 6.65 5.09
N ALA A 38 29.62 7.93 5.43
CA ALA A 38 29.28 8.33 6.81
C ALA A 38 27.96 7.69 7.28
N ALA A 39 26.91 7.73 6.45
CA ALA A 39 25.63 7.11 6.77
C ALA A 39 25.74 5.57 6.92
N ARG A 40 26.58 4.92 6.11
CA ARG A 40 26.86 3.48 6.26
C ARG A 40 27.52 3.16 7.60
N ALA A 41 28.49 3.95 8.03
CA ALA A 41 29.15 3.75 9.32
C ALA A 41 28.19 3.91 10.51
N GLU A 42 27.25 4.85 10.43
CA GLU A 42 26.19 5.00 11.44
C GLU A 42 25.25 3.78 11.47
N VAL A 43 24.86 3.26 10.31
CA VAL A 43 24.02 2.06 10.20
C VAL A 43 24.74 0.82 10.74
N ASP A 44 26.03 0.65 10.46
CA ASP A 44 26.81 -0.47 10.97
C ASP A 44 26.98 -0.39 12.50
N THR A 45 27.17 0.82 13.03
CA THR A 45 27.20 1.06 14.48
C THR A 45 25.85 0.74 15.13
N ALA A 46 24.74 1.16 14.49
CA ALA A 46 23.40 0.85 14.97
C ALA A 46 23.12 -0.67 14.95
N ARG A 47 23.58 -1.39 13.92
CA ARG A 47 23.46 -2.86 13.85
C ARG A 47 24.25 -3.55 14.96
N ALA A 48 25.49 -3.13 15.21
CA ALA A 48 26.29 -3.67 16.30
C ALA A 48 25.64 -3.45 17.68
N ASN A 49 25.03 -2.28 17.90
CA ASN A 49 24.27 -1.98 19.12
C ASN A 49 23.01 -2.86 19.24
N VAL A 50 22.31 -3.12 18.14
CA VAL A 50 21.15 -4.01 18.12
C VAL A 50 21.56 -5.45 18.45
N GLU A 51 22.65 -5.96 17.87
CA GLU A 51 23.16 -7.30 18.16
C GLU A 51 23.60 -7.45 19.63
N THR A 52 24.24 -6.43 20.21
CA THR A 52 24.60 -6.45 21.63
C THR A 52 23.38 -6.40 22.55
N VAL A 53 22.35 -5.63 22.21
CA VAL A 53 21.07 -5.59 22.95
C VAL A 53 20.33 -6.93 22.82
N LEU A 54 20.29 -7.53 21.63
CA LEU A 54 19.69 -8.84 21.39
C LEU A 54 20.44 -9.95 22.13
N ALA A 55 21.77 -9.92 22.13
CA ALA A 55 22.59 -10.87 22.87
C ALA A 55 22.39 -10.73 24.39
N ALA A 56 22.32 -9.49 24.90
CA ALA A 56 22.00 -9.21 26.29
C ALA A 56 20.59 -9.72 26.66
N ALA A 57 19.59 -9.44 25.82
CA ALA A 57 18.21 -9.92 26.01
C ALA A 57 18.11 -11.46 25.92
N ALA A 58 18.85 -12.10 25.02
CA ALA A 58 18.90 -13.56 24.91
C ALA A 58 19.61 -14.21 26.11
N SER A 59 20.63 -13.54 26.66
CA SER A 59 21.35 -14.01 27.86
C SER A 59 20.57 -13.84 29.16
N ALA A 60 19.57 -12.94 29.18
CA ALA A 60 18.79 -12.64 30.37
C ALA A 60 17.78 -13.74 30.74
N GLY A 61 17.42 -14.64 29.82
CA GLY A 61 16.42 -15.68 30.09
C GLY A 61 15.05 -15.10 30.53
N ASP A 62 14.09 -15.97 30.84
CA ASP A 62 12.77 -15.55 31.35
C ASP A 62 12.78 -15.19 32.84
N ASP A 63 13.94 -15.24 33.48
CA ASP A 63 14.12 -15.11 34.92
C ASP A 63 14.27 -13.63 35.28
N LEU A 64 13.21 -12.85 35.01
CA LEU A 64 13.11 -11.43 35.41
C LEU A 64 12.84 -11.25 36.93
N GLU A 65 12.77 -12.34 37.70
CA GLU A 65 12.48 -12.35 39.14
C GLU A 65 13.61 -11.81 40.04
N GLY A 66 14.77 -11.43 39.49
CA GLY A 66 15.94 -10.99 40.28
C GLY A 66 16.45 -9.56 40.01
N ILE A 67 15.87 -8.83 39.07
CA ILE A 67 16.32 -7.47 38.73
C ILE A 67 15.54 -6.48 39.59
N SER A 68 16.22 -5.78 40.50
CA SER A 68 15.60 -4.73 41.31
C SER A 68 15.20 -3.56 40.40
N ASP A 69 14.02 -2.97 40.63
CA ASP A 69 13.51 -1.86 39.80
C ASP A 69 14.41 -0.60 39.83
N ASP A 70 15.40 -0.56 40.72
CA ASP A 70 16.38 0.51 40.82
C ASP A 70 17.56 0.36 39.85
N ASP A 71 17.79 -0.84 39.31
CA ASP A 71 18.85 -1.13 38.34
C ASP A 71 18.40 -0.93 36.89
N LEU A 72 17.12 -0.65 36.65
CA LEU A 72 16.57 -0.46 35.32
C LEU A 72 16.75 0.99 34.84
N PRO A 73 17.18 1.19 33.58
CA PRO A 73 17.24 2.54 33.00
C PRO A 73 15.86 3.20 33.03
N ALA A 74 15.82 4.52 33.28
CA ALA A 74 14.58 5.26 33.58
C ALA A 74 13.44 5.02 32.57
N ALA A 75 13.76 4.90 31.28
CA ALA A 75 12.78 4.64 30.21
C ALA A 75 12.15 3.22 30.26
N VAL A 76 12.79 2.27 30.93
CA VAL A 76 12.26 0.90 31.16
C VAL A 76 11.46 0.85 32.46
N LYS A 77 11.91 1.57 33.49
CA LYS A 77 11.18 1.75 34.76
C LYS A 77 9.79 2.38 34.52
N GLU A 78 9.75 3.46 33.74
CA GLU A 78 8.51 4.14 33.33
C GLU A 78 7.54 3.24 32.56
N ARG A 79 8.04 2.26 31.79
CA ARG A 79 7.19 1.28 31.08
C ARG A 79 6.69 0.14 31.96
N ARG A 80 7.42 -0.22 33.03
CA ARG A 80 7.01 -1.26 34.01
C ARG A 80 6.01 -0.75 35.04
N GLU A 81 5.97 0.55 35.30
CA GLU A 81 4.97 1.17 36.18
C GLU A 81 3.52 0.99 35.68
N PHE A 82 3.32 0.58 34.42
CA PHE A 82 2.04 0.08 33.93
C PHE A 82 1.77 -1.34 34.47
N HIS A 83 1.26 -1.41 35.69
CA HIS A 83 0.65 -2.63 36.20
C HIS A 83 -0.49 -3.06 35.26
N PRO A 84 -0.58 -4.35 34.87
CA PRO A 84 -1.74 -4.89 34.18
C PRO A 84 -2.96 -4.73 35.09
N HIS A 85 -3.74 -3.69 34.86
CA HIS A 85 -5.01 -3.50 35.54
C HIS A 85 -6.08 -4.27 34.77
N GLU A 86 -7.11 -4.72 35.47
CA GLU A 86 -8.29 -5.25 34.80
C GLU A 86 -8.83 -4.21 33.83
N SER A 87 -9.33 -4.68 32.68
CA SER A 87 -9.95 -3.80 31.70
C SER A 87 -11.15 -3.09 32.33
N PRO A 88 -11.39 -1.81 32.00
CA PRO A 88 -12.46 -1.03 32.59
C PRO A 88 -13.84 -1.66 32.29
N TRP A 89 -14.83 -1.33 33.13
CA TRP A 89 -16.16 -1.96 33.11
C TRP A 89 -16.84 -1.92 31.73
N GLN A 90 -16.57 -0.89 30.93
CA GLN A 90 -17.10 -0.74 29.57
C GLN A 90 -16.63 -1.85 28.61
N MET A 91 -15.51 -2.53 28.88
CA MET A 91 -15.03 -3.68 28.10
C MET A 91 -15.37 -5.02 28.75
N THR A 92 -15.29 -5.13 30.08
CA THR A 92 -15.56 -6.40 30.78
C THR A 92 -17.04 -6.75 30.78
N ALA A 93 -17.94 -5.78 30.88
CA ALA A 93 -19.38 -6.04 30.85
C ALA A 93 -19.84 -6.69 29.53
N PRO A 94 -19.46 -6.18 28.33
CA PRO A 94 -19.71 -6.88 27.07
C PRO A 94 -19.11 -8.30 27.03
N LEU A 95 -17.87 -8.50 27.49
CA LEU A 95 -17.22 -9.81 27.45
C LEU A 95 -17.90 -10.84 28.36
N ILE A 96 -18.30 -10.44 29.56
CA ILE A 96 -19.05 -11.31 30.49
C ILE A 96 -20.42 -11.66 29.90
N LEU A 97 -21.11 -10.67 29.32
CA LEU A 97 -22.39 -10.90 28.66
C LEU A 97 -22.25 -11.88 27.49
N LEU A 98 -21.22 -11.72 26.65
CA LEU A 98 -20.94 -12.62 25.52
C LEU A 98 -20.58 -14.02 25.99
N SER A 99 -19.80 -14.15 27.06
CA SER A 99 -19.48 -15.45 27.67
C SER A 99 -20.74 -16.15 28.17
N GLY A 100 -21.60 -15.43 28.90
CA GLY A 100 -22.90 -15.94 29.34
C GLY A 100 -23.80 -16.34 28.18
N ALA A 101 -23.87 -15.52 27.14
CA ALA A 101 -24.61 -15.82 25.92
C ALA A 101 -24.07 -17.07 25.21
N ALA A 102 -22.75 -17.27 25.15
CA ALA A 102 -22.14 -18.47 24.58
C ALA A 102 -22.48 -19.74 25.37
N VAL A 103 -22.48 -19.66 26.71
CA VAL A 103 -22.89 -20.78 27.59
C VAL A 103 -24.37 -21.10 27.38
N ILE A 104 -25.25 -20.09 27.38
CA ILE A 104 -26.69 -20.28 27.15
C ILE A 104 -26.95 -20.89 25.76
N ALA A 105 -26.30 -20.35 24.72
CA ALA A 105 -26.41 -20.87 23.36
C ALA A 105 -25.95 -22.32 23.26
N GLY A 106 -24.85 -22.67 23.94
CA GLY A 106 -24.36 -24.05 24.04
C GLY A 106 -25.40 -24.97 24.69
N VAL A 107 -25.94 -24.58 25.85
CA VAL A 107 -26.96 -25.36 26.59
C VAL A 107 -28.23 -25.56 25.75
N MET A 108 -28.69 -24.51 25.06
CA MET A 108 -29.86 -24.54 24.18
C MET A 108 -29.71 -25.48 22.98
N ASN A 109 -28.50 -25.93 22.67
CA ASN A 109 -28.19 -26.80 21.52
C ASN A 109 -27.60 -28.17 21.92
N LEU A 110 -27.74 -28.57 23.19
CA LEU A 110 -27.21 -29.85 23.67
C LEU A 110 -28.02 -31.05 23.15
N PRO A 111 -27.36 -32.15 22.73
CA PRO A 111 -28.05 -33.32 22.18
C PRO A 111 -28.69 -34.23 23.25
N PHE A 112 -28.95 -33.73 24.47
CA PHE A 112 -29.47 -34.53 25.59
C PHE A 112 -31.00 -34.68 25.58
N SER A 113 -31.73 -33.83 24.85
CA SER A 113 -33.18 -33.93 24.70
C SER A 113 -33.64 -33.41 23.34
N LYS A 114 -34.72 -33.98 22.79
CA LYS A 114 -35.33 -33.55 21.51
C LYS A 114 -35.76 -32.08 21.53
N ASP A 115 -35.94 -31.49 22.70
CA ASP A 115 -36.33 -30.08 22.88
C ASP A 115 -35.14 -29.11 22.88
N LEU A 116 -33.93 -29.60 23.12
CA LEU A 116 -32.67 -28.84 23.11
C LEU A 116 -32.01 -28.81 21.72
N HIS A 117 -32.73 -29.20 20.67
CA HIS A 117 -32.35 -28.97 19.28
C HIS A 117 -32.91 -27.64 18.77
N PHE A 118 -32.89 -26.60 19.60
CA PHE A 118 -33.55 -25.33 19.30
C PHE A 118 -33.01 -24.69 18.02
N LEU A 119 -31.68 -24.62 17.88
CA LEU A 119 -31.03 -24.02 16.72
C LEU A 119 -31.35 -24.80 15.45
N GLU A 120 -31.28 -26.14 15.51
CA GLU A 120 -31.64 -26.99 14.39
C GLU A 120 -33.09 -26.75 13.92
N LYS A 121 -34.05 -26.67 14.85
CA LYS A 121 -35.47 -26.38 14.55
C LYS A 121 -35.68 -24.96 14.04
N TRP A 122 -34.92 -23.99 14.54
CA TRP A 122 -35.02 -22.58 14.14
C TRP A 122 -34.44 -22.32 12.74
N LEU A 123 -33.36 -23.02 12.35
CA LEU A 123 -32.76 -22.94 11.02
C LEU A 123 -33.43 -23.85 9.98
N GLU A 124 -34.15 -24.89 10.40
CA GLU A 124 -34.81 -25.84 9.49
C GLU A 124 -35.71 -25.17 8.41
N PRO A 125 -36.49 -24.11 8.70
CA PRO A 125 -37.30 -23.43 7.70
C PRO A 125 -36.49 -22.71 6.61
N THR A 126 -35.30 -22.18 6.92
CA THR A 126 -34.46 -21.46 5.95
C THR A 126 -33.58 -22.40 5.11
N LEU A 127 -33.31 -23.60 5.62
CA LEU A 127 -32.50 -24.61 4.96
C LEU A 127 -33.29 -25.56 4.03
N TYR A 128 -34.61 -25.38 3.91
CA TYR A 128 -35.51 -26.12 3.00
C TYR A 128 -35.27 -27.65 2.96
N GLY A 129 -35.01 -28.27 4.12
CA GLY A 129 -34.84 -29.73 4.19
C GLY A 129 -33.53 -30.28 3.60
N ASN A 130 -32.53 -29.44 3.31
CA ASN A 130 -31.16 -29.88 2.94
C ASN A 130 -30.39 -30.51 4.12
N LYS A 131 -31.06 -31.22 5.03
CA LYS A 131 -30.40 -32.04 6.05
C LYS A 131 -29.85 -33.28 5.34
N HIS A 132 -28.57 -33.23 4.95
CA HIS A 132 -27.84 -34.44 4.59
C HIS A 132 -27.77 -35.30 5.84
N LYS A 133 -28.72 -36.24 5.99
CA LYS A 133 -28.65 -37.25 7.03
C LYS A 133 -27.46 -38.14 6.68
N LEU A 134 -26.31 -37.85 7.29
CA LEU A 134 -25.20 -38.80 7.31
C LEU A 134 -25.80 -40.12 7.78
N GLY A 135 -25.74 -41.16 6.95
CA GLY A 135 -26.27 -42.50 7.26
C GLY A 135 -25.49 -43.23 8.36
N LEU A 136 -24.85 -42.47 9.23
CA LEU A 136 -24.03 -42.93 10.33
C LEU A 136 -24.94 -43.33 11.50
N SER A 137 -24.69 -44.52 12.02
CA SER A 137 -25.24 -45.01 13.28
C SER A 137 -24.90 -44.05 14.43
N GLY A 138 -25.75 -44.02 15.47
CA GLY A 138 -25.52 -43.17 16.65
C GLY A 138 -24.16 -43.42 17.31
N SER A 139 -23.66 -44.67 17.26
CA SER A 139 -22.33 -45.04 17.76
C SER A 139 -21.19 -44.39 16.96
N GLU A 140 -21.30 -44.28 15.64
CA GLU A 140 -20.27 -43.66 14.80
C GLU A 140 -20.15 -42.15 15.08
N LEU A 141 -21.27 -41.46 15.33
CA LEU A 141 -21.27 -40.05 15.73
C LEU A 141 -20.55 -39.82 17.06
N TRP A 142 -20.78 -40.69 18.06
CA TRP A 142 -20.10 -40.61 19.35
C TRP A 142 -18.60 -40.91 19.22
N ILE A 143 -18.22 -41.89 18.41
CA ILE A 143 -16.80 -42.20 18.15
C ILE A 143 -16.12 -40.99 17.50
N LEU A 144 -16.72 -40.39 16.46
CA LEU A 144 -16.19 -39.19 15.81
C LEU A 144 -16.08 -38.00 16.79
N ALA A 145 -17.09 -37.80 17.63
CA ALA A 145 -17.08 -36.74 18.64
C ALA A 145 -15.95 -36.93 19.66
N ILE A 146 -15.76 -38.15 20.17
CA ILE A 146 -14.69 -38.47 21.11
C ILE A 146 -13.33 -38.26 20.45
N ILE A 147 -13.14 -38.74 19.22
CA ILE A 147 -11.89 -38.56 18.46
C ILE A 147 -11.59 -37.06 18.29
N ALA A 148 -12.58 -36.26 17.90
CA ALA A 148 -12.40 -34.81 17.73
C ALA A 148 -12.00 -34.12 19.05
N VAL A 149 -12.66 -34.48 20.17
CA VAL A 149 -12.32 -33.94 21.50
C VAL A 149 -10.91 -34.34 21.92
N VAL A 150 -10.52 -35.61 21.72
CA VAL A 150 -9.18 -36.10 22.06
C VAL A 150 -8.10 -35.40 21.23
N ILE A 151 -8.29 -35.27 19.91
CA ILE A 151 -7.35 -34.56 19.04
C ILE A 151 -7.22 -33.08 19.47
N GLY A 152 -8.34 -32.41 19.76
CA GLY A 152 -8.33 -31.04 20.26
C GLY A 152 -7.58 -30.90 21.58
N ALA A 153 -7.82 -31.81 22.54
CA ALA A 153 -7.14 -31.83 23.83
C ALA A 153 -5.63 -32.08 23.69
N VAL A 154 -5.23 -33.01 22.81
CA VAL A 154 -3.82 -33.26 22.49
C VAL A 154 -3.16 -32.03 21.87
N GLY A 155 -3.85 -31.31 20.98
CA GLY A 155 -3.38 -30.06 20.41
C GLY A 155 -3.14 -28.98 21.46
N ILE A 156 -4.09 -28.80 22.39
CA ILE A 156 -3.95 -27.85 23.52
C ILE A 156 -2.78 -28.27 24.43
N ALA A 157 -2.67 -29.57 24.77
CA ALA A 157 -1.58 -30.08 25.59
C ALA A 157 -0.21 -29.85 24.94
N ALA A 158 -0.11 -30.06 23.62
CA ALA A 158 1.10 -29.76 22.86
C ALA A 158 1.45 -28.26 22.89
N ALA A 159 0.46 -27.38 22.70
CA ALA A 159 0.66 -25.94 22.79
C ALA A 159 1.14 -25.53 24.20
N VAL A 160 0.53 -26.04 25.26
CA VAL A 160 0.98 -25.80 26.64
C VAL A 160 2.41 -26.29 26.86
N ALA A 161 2.76 -27.47 26.36
CA ALA A 161 4.11 -28.02 26.49
C ALA A 161 5.19 -27.18 25.76
N ILE A 162 4.86 -26.66 24.57
CA ILE A 162 5.77 -25.85 23.75
C ILE A 162 5.89 -24.43 24.32
N TYR A 163 4.77 -23.73 24.51
CA TYR A 163 4.77 -22.29 24.81
C TYR A 163 4.83 -21.96 26.30
N LEU A 164 4.06 -22.68 27.13
CA LEU A 164 4.01 -22.39 28.58
C LEU A 164 5.13 -23.10 29.34
N GLN A 165 5.39 -24.37 29.01
CA GLN A 165 6.40 -25.19 29.69
C GLN A 165 7.77 -25.16 29.01
N ARG A 166 7.88 -24.52 27.84
CA ARG A 166 9.13 -24.34 27.07
C ARG A 166 9.93 -25.64 26.87
N ARG A 167 9.25 -26.79 26.78
CA ARG A 167 9.89 -28.10 26.61
C ARG A 167 10.55 -28.25 25.23
N ILE A 168 10.14 -27.45 24.26
CA ILE A 168 10.62 -27.41 22.88
C ILE A 168 10.85 -25.94 22.52
N THR A 169 11.96 -25.65 21.82
CA THR A 169 12.22 -24.31 21.29
C THR A 169 11.13 -23.92 20.27
N ALA A 170 10.39 -22.85 20.55
CA ALA A 170 9.27 -22.40 19.71
C ALA A 170 9.67 -22.16 18.24
N GLU A 171 10.91 -21.70 18.00
CA GLU A 171 11.47 -21.47 16.65
C GLU A 171 11.43 -22.71 15.73
N LYS A 172 11.43 -23.93 16.29
CA LYS A 172 11.34 -25.16 15.50
C LYS A 172 9.93 -25.42 14.97
N VAL A 173 8.92 -24.88 15.65
CA VAL A 173 7.49 -25.06 15.35
C VAL A 173 6.95 -23.85 14.58
N GLU A 174 7.47 -22.66 14.87
CA GLU A 174 7.12 -21.41 14.19
C GLU A 174 7.78 -21.33 12.82
N LEU A 175 7.17 -22.00 11.84
CA LEU A 175 7.64 -21.93 10.46
C LEU A 175 7.54 -20.48 9.94
N PRO A 176 8.60 -19.91 9.34
CA PRO A 176 8.59 -18.55 8.82
C PRO A 176 7.53 -18.27 7.75
N ILE A 177 6.99 -19.30 7.11
CA ILE A 177 5.89 -19.18 6.16
C ILE A 177 4.54 -18.96 6.84
N LEU A 178 4.31 -19.59 8.00
CA LEU A 178 3.09 -19.43 8.79
C LEU A 178 3.09 -18.10 9.52
N ALA A 179 4.24 -17.69 10.07
CA ALA A 179 4.42 -16.39 10.71
C ALA A 179 4.11 -15.22 9.75
N ARG A 180 4.34 -15.42 8.45
CA ARG A 180 4.06 -14.41 7.41
C ARG A 180 2.68 -14.58 6.76
N GLY A 181 1.76 -15.30 7.39
CA GLY A 181 0.40 -15.49 6.87
C GLY A 181 0.39 -16.10 5.46
N TRP A 182 1.21 -17.12 5.22
CA TRP A 182 1.40 -17.73 3.90
C TRP A 182 1.91 -16.77 2.81
N ARG A 183 2.47 -15.63 3.23
CA ARG A 183 2.93 -14.53 2.35
C ARG A 183 1.83 -13.93 1.49
N TYR A 184 0.57 -14.08 1.89
CA TYR A 184 -0.55 -13.52 1.14
C TYR A 184 -0.49 -11.99 1.14
N ASP A 185 -0.29 -11.40 2.31
CA ASP A 185 -0.22 -9.94 2.47
C ASP A 185 1.00 -9.35 1.73
N GLU A 186 2.15 -10.03 1.78
CA GLU A 186 3.33 -9.67 0.99
C GLU A 186 3.03 -9.72 -0.51
N ALA A 187 2.45 -10.81 -1.01
CA ALA A 187 2.17 -10.97 -2.44
C ALA A 187 1.21 -9.89 -2.96
N VAL A 188 0.18 -9.57 -2.19
CA VAL A 188 -0.75 -8.49 -2.52
C VAL A 188 -0.04 -7.13 -2.47
N SER A 189 0.76 -6.87 -1.45
CA SER A 189 1.51 -5.62 -1.30
C SER A 189 2.55 -5.42 -2.40
N ASP A 190 3.30 -6.46 -2.74
CA ASP A 190 4.31 -6.46 -3.81
C ASP A 190 3.65 -6.22 -5.18
N PHE A 191 2.50 -6.85 -5.42
CA PHE A 191 1.73 -6.64 -6.64
C PHE A 191 1.18 -5.21 -6.73
N MET A 192 0.53 -4.73 -5.67
CA MET A 192 -0.09 -3.39 -5.66
C MET A 192 0.98 -2.29 -5.68
N GLY A 193 2.05 -2.44 -4.91
CA GLY A 193 3.16 -1.49 -4.83
C GLY A 193 4.08 -1.50 -6.03
N GLY A 194 4.19 -2.63 -6.74
CA GLY A 194 5.01 -2.79 -7.94
C GLY A 194 4.21 -2.57 -9.22
N PRO A 195 3.79 -3.65 -9.92
CA PRO A 195 3.10 -3.56 -11.21
C PRO A 195 1.79 -2.78 -11.16
N GLY A 196 1.01 -2.90 -10.08
CA GLY A 196 -0.22 -2.13 -9.90
C GLY A 196 0.04 -0.62 -9.93
N ARG A 197 0.98 -0.15 -9.12
CA ARG A 197 1.40 1.26 -9.09
C ARG A 197 1.92 1.76 -10.44
N LYS A 198 2.78 0.99 -11.11
CA LYS A 198 3.27 1.34 -12.46
C LYS A 198 2.14 1.49 -13.48
N GLY A 199 1.11 0.64 -13.38
CA GLY A 199 -0.09 0.76 -14.21
C GLY A 199 -0.81 2.09 -14.00
N PHE A 200 -0.99 2.50 -12.74
CA PHE A 200 -1.60 3.80 -12.42
C PHE A 200 -0.73 4.98 -12.85
N ASP A 201 0.59 4.90 -12.65
CA ASP A 201 1.52 5.95 -13.06
C ASP A 201 1.49 6.16 -14.59
N LEU A 202 1.37 5.07 -15.36
CA LEU A 202 1.22 5.14 -16.82
C LEU A 202 -0.07 5.85 -17.24
N VAL A 203 -1.19 5.52 -16.59
CA VAL A 203 -2.49 6.16 -16.86
C VAL A 203 -2.45 7.64 -16.51
N ALA A 204 -1.86 7.99 -15.37
CA ALA A 204 -1.69 9.38 -14.95
C ALA A 204 -0.78 10.17 -15.91
N TRP A 205 0.33 9.57 -16.35
CA TRP A 205 1.20 10.17 -17.36
C TRP A 205 0.47 10.39 -18.69
N PHE A 206 -0.34 9.42 -19.12
CA PHE A 206 -1.11 9.51 -20.37
C PHE A 206 -2.09 10.68 -20.31
N ASP A 207 -2.81 10.84 -19.21
CA ASP A 207 -3.76 11.93 -19.00
C ASP A 207 -3.04 13.30 -19.02
N ALA A 208 -2.02 13.46 -18.17
CA ALA A 208 -1.28 14.71 -18.04
C ALA A 208 -0.50 15.11 -19.32
N THR A 209 -0.11 14.14 -20.15
CA THR A 209 0.69 14.42 -21.36
C THR A 209 -0.19 14.53 -22.60
N ILE A 210 -1.02 13.52 -22.84
CA ILE A 210 -1.76 13.39 -24.10
C ILE A 210 -3.08 14.14 -24.00
N VAL A 211 -3.89 13.86 -22.98
CA VAL A 211 -5.22 14.48 -22.84
C VAL A 211 -5.06 15.98 -22.63
N ASP A 212 -4.28 16.39 -21.64
CA ASP A 212 -3.97 17.80 -21.38
C ASP A 212 -3.24 18.47 -22.54
N GLY A 213 -2.37 17.74 -23.25
CA GLY A 213 -1.68 18.22 -24.44
C GLY A 213 -2.64 18.61 -25.56
N ILE A 214 -3.65 17.76 -25.83
CA ILE A 214 -4.68 18.01 -26.84
C ILE A 214 -5.57 19.19 -26.43
N VAL A 215 -6.01 19.23 -25.17
CA VAL A 215 -6.88 20.31 -24.66
C VAL A 215 -6.16 21.67 -24.73
N ASN A 216 -4.94 21.74 -24.19
CA ASN A 216 -4.14 22.96 -24.22
C ASN A 216 -3.72 23.34 -25.65
N GLY A 217 -3.47 22.34 -26.51
CA GLY A 217 -3.17 22.54 -27.92
C GLY A 217 -4.33 23.20 -28.66
N THR A 218 -5.55 22.72 -28.43
CA THR A 218 -6.77 23.30 -29.01
C THR A 218 -6.96 24.74 -28.54
N GLY A 219 -6.78 25.01 -27.24
CA GLY A 219 -6.84 26.37 -26.70
C GLY A 219 -5.79 27.32 -27.30
N ARG A 220 -4.55 26.83 -27.51
CA ARG A 220 -3.51 27.59 -28.20
C ARG A 220 -3.90 27.88 -29.64
N LEU A 221 -4.37 26.90 -30.39
CA LEU A 221 -4.76 27.05 -31.80
C LEU A 221 -5.85 28.12 -31.96
N VAL A 222 -6.90 28.07 -31.14
CA VAL A 222 -7.97 29.08 -31.16
C VAL A 222 -7.43 30.47 -30.83
N ARG A 223 -6.56 30.58 -29.82
CA ARG A 223 -5.96 31.87 -29.43
C ARG A 223 -5.08 32.44 -30.53
N THR A 224 -4.27 31.61 -31.19
CA THR A 224 -3.40 32.05 -32.30
C THR A 224 -4.24 32.45 -33.52
N ALA A 225 -5.26 31.67 -33.86
CA ALA A 225 -6.19 32.01 -34.94
C ALA A 225 -6.94 33.34 -34.66
N GLY A 226 -7.43 33.53 -33.44
CA GLY A 226 -8.06 34.79 -33.02
C GLY A 226 -7.09 35.98 -33.05
N GLY A 227 -5.83 35.77 -32.65
CA GLY A 227 -4.77 36.77 -32.75
C GLY A 227 -4.46 37.17 -34.21
N GLY A 228 -4.40 36.20 -35.12
CA GLY A 228 -4.24 36.45 -36.55
C GLY A 228 -5.46 37.16 -37.17
N LEU A 229 -6.68 36.79 -36.77
CA LEU A 229 -7.89 37.47 -37.22
C LEU A 229 -7.94 38.93 -36.74
N ARG A 230 -7.44 39.20 -35.53
CA ARG A 230 -7.37 40.55 -34.95
C ARG A 230 -6.48 41.49 -35.76
N THR A 231 -5.41 41.01 -36.40
CA THR A 231 -4.54 41.87 -37.22
C THR A 231 -5.18 42.32 -38.52
N LEU A 232 -6.25 41.65 -38.99
CA LEU A 232 -7.03 42.08 -40.15
C LEU A 232 -7.92 43.31 -39.85
N GLN A 233 -8.19 43.61 -38.58
CA GLN A 233 -8.87 44.85 -38.18
C GLN A 233 -7.86 45.99 -37.98
N THR A 234 -7.43 46.61 -39.07
CA THR A 234 -6.45 47.72 -39.07
C THR A 234 -7.05 49.08 -38.70
N GLY A 235 -8.38 49.18 -38.59
CA GLY A 235 -9.09 50.43 -38.24
C GLY A 235 -9.16 51.46 -39.39
N LEU A 236 -8.57 51.19 -40.55
CA LEU A 236 -8.57 52.09 -41.70
C LEU A 236 -9.78 51.83 -42.60
N VAL A 237 -10.68 52.82 -42.73
CA VAL A 237 -11.92 52.73 -43.55
C VAL A 237 -11.64 52.28 -45.00
N ARG A 238 -10.49 52.70 -45.57
CA ARG A 238 -10.08 52.33 -46.93
C ARG A 238 -9.83 50.82 -47.10
N SER A 239 -9.26 50.17 -46.09
CA SER A 239 -9.02 48.72 -46.11
C SER A 239 -10.33 47.94 -46.06
N TYR A 240 -11.31 48.41 -45.28
CA TYR A 240 -12.65 47.82 -45.27
C TYR A 240 -13.38 47.98 -46.61
N ALA A 241 -13.30 49.16 -47.23
CA ALA A 241 -13.92 49.41 -48.54
C ALA A 241 -13.35 48.48 -49.62
N ALA A 242 -12.03 48.28 -49.64
CA ALA A 242 -11.38 47.34 -50.56
C ALA A 242 -11.84 45.89 -50.32
N LEU A 243 -11.93 45.46 -49.06
CA LEU A 243 -12.36 44.10 -48.70
C LEU A 243 -13.82 43.83 -49.08
N VAL A 244 -14.72 44.81 -48.87
CA VAL A 244 -16.11 44.74 -49.32
C VAL A 244 -16.21 44.67 -50.85
N ALA A 245 -15.42 45.48 -51.58
CA ALA A 245 -15.40 45.43 -53.04
C ALA A 245 -14.95 44.06 -53.57
N VAL A 246 -13.89 43.48 -53.00
CA VAL A 246 -13.43 42.13 -53.33
C VAL A 246 -14.51 41.09 -53.00
N GLY A 247 -15.16 41.20 -51.84
CA GLY A 247 -16.26 40.32 -51.46
C GLY A 247 -17.46 40.40 -52.40
N ALA A 248 -17.83 41.60 -52.85
CA ALA A 248 -18.90 41.81 -53.80
C ALA A 248 -18.58 41.21 -55.18
N VAL A 249 -17.37 41.44 -55.70
CA VAL A 249 -16.92 40.83 -56.96
C VAL A 249 -16.89 39.31 -56.84
N GLY A 250 -16.40 38.78 -55.71
CA GLY A 250 -16.38 37.35 -55.42
C GLY A 250 -17.78 36.73 -55.38
N LEU A 251 -18.75 37.40 -54.74
CA LEU A 251 -20.15 36.98 -54.71
C LEU A 251 -20.79 37.01 -56.11
N ILE A 252 -20.52 38.05 -56.90
CA ILE A 252 -21.02 38.15 -58.29
C ILE A 252 -20.42 37.03 -59.14
N ALA A 253 -19.11 36.79 -59.04
CA ALA A 253 -18.44 35.71 -59.77
C ALA A 253 -18.99 34.35 -59.35
N TRP A 254 -19.16 34.11 -58.05
CA TRP A 254 -19.76 32.88 -57.52
C TRP A 254 -21.20 32.70 -58.01
N PHE A 255 -22.01 33.77 -57.98
CA PHE A 255 -23.38 33.75 -58.45
C PHE A 255 -23.45 33.42 -59.94
N LEU A 256 -22.64 34.08 -60.78
CA LEU A 256 -22.58 33.81 -62.21
C LEU A 256 -22.14 32.38 -62.52
N VAL A 257 -21.12 31.86 -61.84
CA VAL A 257 -20.71 30.46 -61.99
C VAL A 257 -21.86 29.54 -61.55
N ARG A 258 -22.53 29.83 -60.44
CA ARG A 258 -23.60 29.01 -59.89
C ARG A 258 -24.89 29.04 -60.73
N THR A 259 -25.19 30.13 -61.43
CA THR A 259 -26.38 30.26 -62.29
C THR A 259 -26.15 29.80 -63.72
N THR A 260 -24.89 29.69 -64.15
CA THR A 260 -24.52 29.19 -65.49
C THR A 260 -24.39 27.66 -65.53
N PHE A 261 -24.46 26.98 -64.39
CA PHE A 261 -24.60 25.52 -64.23
C PHE A 261 -25.98 25.17 -63.65
#